data_AF-A0A3C1V4J7-F1
#
_entry.id   AF-A0A3C1V4J7-F1
#
_cell.length_a   1.000
_cell.length_b   1.000
_cell.length_c   1.000
_cell.angle_alpha   90.00
_cell.angle_beta   90.00
_cell.angle_gamma   90.00
#
_symmetry.space_group_name_H-M   'P 1'
#
loop_
_entity.id
_entity.type
_entity.pdbx_description
1 polymer ?
#
loop_
_entity_poly.entity_id
_entity_poly.type
_entity_poly.pdbx_seq_one_letter_code
_entity_poly.pdbx_strand_id
1 'polypeptide(L)'
;MQYWYSISNISASLQDKLAKAGLKPLSSANPDIEPQNVLLIYSAPNQVLEQKRLEESTATKCDEIHVHYEELSLLSLKYKNISSSWRLDLLDITSIRRLCNGEDPQLDKSNNFPSLKPLSSLLTLAIAKKEPRIIDIYLNLELKSCLFGLEADSNYIQRLIQSSLTDLVLMDWWEVNLDREASFEEVRNSVNQLAQIQNDYESLMKDNERLKNLLRKQKSKNALLLDEIKELRKSSTNQSLSNKLDIEEHNLGWDNDERTSQESGIDVRQSSRQLETKNSDKKRQFYIMVLQKLLRLVSRKAQ
;
A
#
# COMPACT_ATOMS: atom_id res chain seq x y z
N MET A 1 32.51 -15.72 -3.18
CA MET A 1 31.11 -15.28 -2.95
C MET A 1 30.54 -14.73 -4.25
N GLN A 2 29.28 -15.02 -4.59
CA GLN A 2 28.65 -14.62 -5.85
C GLN A 2 27.30 -13.91 -5.66
N TYR A 3 26.64 -14.14 -4.53
CA TYR A 3 25.32 -13.64 -4.23
C TYR A 3 25.30 -12.90 -2.90
N TRP A 4 24.35 -11.99 -2.74
CA TRP A 4 24.03 -11.39 -1.45
C TRP A 4 22.54 -11.52 -1.15
N TYR A 5 22.21 -11.67 0.13
CA TYR A 5 20.84 -11.77 0.62
C TYR A 5 20.66 -10.91 1.86
N SER A 6 19.55 -10.19 1.96
CA SER A 6 19.18 -9.37 3.10
C SER A 6 17.67 -9.49 3.31
N ILE A 7 17.22 -9.62 4.55
CA ILE A 7 15.78 -9.61 4.86
C ILE A 7 15.24 -8.18 4.84
N SER A 8 16.02 -7.23 5.38
CA SER A 8 15.70 -5.81 5.33
C SER A 8 16.24 -5.17 4.05
N ASN A 9 15.62 -4.10 3.58
CA ASN A 9 16.20 -3.33 2.49
C ASN A 9 17.56 -2.76 2.91
N ILE A 10 18.47 -2.67 1.94
CA ILE A 10 19.78 -2.04 2.11
C ILE A 10 19.83 -0.73 1.32
N SER A 11 20.71 0.19 1.73
CA SER A 11 20.87 1.49 1.09
C SER A 11 21.14 1.33 -0.42
N ALA A 12 20.57 2.22 -1.25
CA ALA A 12 20.78 2.17 -2.70
C ALA A 12 22.27 2.27 -3.07
N SER A 13 23.03 3.06 -2.31
CA SER A 13 24.49 3.14 -2.43
C SER A 13 25.17 1.78 -2.21
N LEU A 14 24.74 1.01 -1.21
CA LEU A 14 25.29 -0.32 -0.96
C LEU A 14 24.94 -1.29 -2.09
N GLN A 15 23.69 -1.27 -2.57
CA GLN A 15 23.25 -2.11 -3.69
C GLN A 15 24.12 -1.87 -4.93
N ASP A 16 24.37 -0.59 -5.27
CA ASP A 16 25.22 -0.21 -6.39
C ASP A 16 26.67 -0.67 -6.19
N LYS A 17 27.20 -0.56 -4.97
CA LYS A 17 28.56 -1.05 -4.64
C LYS A 17 28.66 -2.56 -4.81
N LEU A 18 27.70 -3.32 -4.28
CA LEU A 18 27.66 -4.78 -4.36
C LEU A 18 27.54 -5.24 -5.83
N ALA A 19 26.69 -4.58 -6.62
CA ALA A 19 26.54 -4.86 -8.05
C ALA A 19 27.83 -4.59 -8.83
N LYS A 20 28.51 -3.46 -8.57
CA LYS A 20 29.82 -3.12 -9.18
C LYS A 20 30.97 -4.03 -8.73
N ALA A 21 30.83 -4.66 -7.56
CA ALA A 21 31.73 -5.70 -7.08
C ALA A 21 31.43 -7.08 -7.69
N GLY A 22 30.34 -7.23 -8.45
CA GLY A 22 29.97 -8.46 -9.16
C GLY A 22 29.03 -9.38 -8.37
N LEU A 23 28.48 -8.94 -7.24
CA LEU A 23 27.53 -9.72 -6.45
C LEU A 23 26.10 -9.51 -6.96
N LYS A 24 25.34 -10.60 -7.05
CA LYS A 24 23.93 -10.57 -7.49
C LYS A 24 22.97 -10.65 -6.29
N PRO A 25 21.88 -9.87 -6.27
CA PRO A 25 20.86 -9.98 -5.24
C PRO A 25 20.13 -11.32 -5.34
N LEU A 26 19.80 -11.90 -4.18
CA LEU A 26 18.85 -13.01 -4.09
C LEU A 26 17.51 -12.50 -3.57
N SER A 27 16.44 -12.80 -4.29
CA SER A 27 15.07 -12.43 -3.90
C SER A 27 14.50 -13.33 -2.80
N SER A 28 15.00 -14.55 -2.68
CA SER A 28 14.54 -15.54 -1.69
C SER A 28 15.71 -16.41 -1.23
N ALA A 29 15.56 -16.98 -0.03
CA ALA A 29 16.51 -17.94 0.53
C ALA A 29 16.45 -19.27 -0.25
N ASN A 30 17.08 -19.32 -1.42
CA ASN A 30 17.06 -20.53 -2.26
C ASN A 30 17.89 -21.66 -1.61
N PRO A 31 17.35 -22.89 -1.53
CA PRO A 31 18.06 -24.03 -0.94
C PRO A 31 19.17 -24.57 -1.85
N ASP A 32 19.08 -24.34 -3.16
CA ASP A 32 20.00 -24.91 -4.16
C ASP A 32 21.34 -24.19 -4.27
N ILE A 33 21.48 -23.03 -3.59
CA ILE A 33 22.70 -22.24 -3.64
C ILE A 33 23.60 -22.64 -2.47
N GLU A 34 24.84 -22.98 -2.79
CA GLU A 34 25.85 -23.30 -1.78
C GLU A 34 25.98 -22.17 -0.76
N PRO A 35 25.91 -22.47 0.56
CA PRO A 35 25.87 -21.43 1.57
C PRO A 35 27.14 -20.56 1.67
N GLN A 36 28.25 -21.02 1.11
CA GLN A 36 29.51 -20.29 1.04
C GLN A 36 29.52 -19.21 -0.05
N ASN A 37 28.61 -19.30 -1.01
CA ASN A 37 28.52 -18.35 -2.12
C ASN A 37 27.61 -17.16 -1.83
N VAL A 38 26.92 -17.17 -0.69
CA VAL A 38 25.98 -16.11 -0.28
C VAL A 38 26.56 -15.30 0.87
N LEU A 39 26.52 -13.97 0.73
CA LEU A 39 26.74 -13.01 1.81
C LEU A 39 25.39 -12.64 2.42
N LEU A 40 25.17 -13.01 3.68
CA LEU A 40 24.02 -12.59 4.47
C LEU A 40 24.29 -11.20 5.05
N ILE A 41 23.42 -10.25 4.74
CA ILE A 41 23.49 -8.89 5.24
C ILE A 41 22.40 -8.70 6.30
N TYR A 42 22.77 -8.16 7.46
CA TYR A 42 21.84 -7.82 8.53
C TYR A 42 22.00 -6.35 8.93
N SER A 43 20.96 -5.81 9.55
CA SER A 43 20.94 -4.44 10.08
C SER A 43 20.66 -4.47 11.59
N ALA A 44 21.07 -3.42 12.29
CA ALA A 44 20.78 -3.29 13.72
C ALA A 44 19.29 -3.01 13.97
N PRO A 45 18.71 -3.40 15.13
CA PRO A 45 17.27 -3.27 15.39
C PRO A 45 16.71 -1.84 15.19
N ASN A 46 17.47 -0.83 15.59
CA ASN A 46 17.10 0.57 15.38
C ASN A 46 17.04 0.96 13.89
N GLN A 47 17.94 0.40 13.06
CA GLN A 47 17.95 0.64 11.62
C GLN A 47 16.78 -0.05 10.93
N VAL A 48 16.45 -1.28 11.34
CA VAL A 48 15.27 -2.00 10.82
C VAL A 48 13.98 -1.24 11.13
N LEU A 49 13.85 -0.67 12.33
CA LEU A 49 12.73 0.19 12.69
C LEU A 49 12.63 1.44 11.80
N GLU A 50 13.76 2.11 11.54
CA GLU A 50 13.78 3.27 10.67
C GLU A 50 13.38 2.94 9.24
N GLN A 51 13.86 1.82 8.70
CA GLN A 51 13.51 1.36 7.36
C GLN A 51 12.03 1.02 7.27
N LYS A 52 11.51 0.23 8.20
CA LYS A 52 10.08 -0.10 8.23
C LYS A 52 9.21 1.15 8.38
N ARG A 53 9.63 2.15 9.16
CA ARG A 53 8.93 3.45 9.26
C ARG A 53 8.89 4.18 7.92
N LEU A 54 9.90 4.04 7.05
CA LEU A 54 9.93 4.68 5.73
C LEU A 54 9.10 3.93 4.69
N GLU A 55 9.06 2.60 4.77
CA GLU A 55 8.47 1.72 3.75
C GLU A 55 7.02 1.33 4.02
N GLU A 56 6.67 1.11 5.28
CA GLU A 56 5.34 0.63 5.67
C GLU A 56 4.38 1.81 5.86
N SER A 57 3.21 1.72 5.25
CA SER A 57 2.11 2.68 5.42
C SER A 57 1.33 2.48 6.73
N THR A 58 1.61 1.38 7.43
CA THR A 58 0.99 1.00 8.70
C THR A 58 2.05 0.79 9.78
N ALA A 59 1.71 1.08 11.03
CA ALA A 59 2.64 0.91 12.14
C ALA A 59 3.01 -0.57 12.34
N THR A 60 4.30 -0.87 12.29
CA THR A 60 4.88 -2.17 12.57
C THR A 60 4.61 -2.61 14.02
N LYS A 61 4.33 -3.89 14.23
CA LYS A 61 4.17 -4.47 15.57
C LYS A 61 5.47 -5.06 16.10
N CYS A 62 5.59 -5.14 17.43
CA CYS A 62 6.73 -5.77 18.10
C CYS A 62 6.94 -7.23 17.62
N ASP A 63 5.86 -7.99 17.44
CA ASP A 63 5.92 -9.39 17.05
C ASP A 63 6.50 -9.55 15.63
N GLU A 64 6.25 -8.60 14.74
CA GLU A 64 6.79 -8.60 13.37
C GLU A 64 8.32 -8.39 13.38
N ILE A 65 8.82 -7.57 14.31
CA ILE A 65 10.27 -7.37 14.51
C ILE A 65 10.89 -8.62 15.12
N HIS A 66 10.20 -9.27 16.05
CA HIS A 66 10.65 -10.54 16.62
C HIS A 66 10.79 -11.62 15.53
N VAL A 67 9.76 -11.82 14.71
CA VAL A 67 9.78 -12.76 13.58
C VAL A 67 10.92 -12.44 12.62
N HIS A 68 11.15 -11.16 12.30
CA HIS A 68 12.27 -10.74 11.45
C HIS A 68 13.63 -11.21 12.00
N TYR A 69 13.88 -11.08 13.30
CA TYR A 69 15.13 -11.53 13.90
C TYR A 69 15.21 -13.05 14.08
N GLU A 70 14.09 -13.73 14.34
CA GLU A 70 14.06 -15.20 14.32
C GLU A 70 14.43 -15.76 12.95
N GLU A 71 13.91 -15.18 11.87
CA GLU A 71 14.30 -15.52 10.50
C GLU A 71 15.78 -15.25 10.25
N LEU A 72 16.32 -14.10 10.65
CA LEU A 72 17.76 -13.81 10.55
C LEU A 72 18.61 -14.84 11.31
N SER A 73 18.16 -15.25 12.50
CA SER A 73 18.83 -16.28 13.29
C SER A 73 18.91 -17.61 12.53
N LEU A 74 17.81 -18.05 11.93
CA LEU A 74 17.77 -19.28 11.12
C LEU A 74 18.68 -19.18 9.89
N LEU A 75 18.68 -18.04 9.19
CA LEU A 75 19.56 -17.81 8.05
C LEU A 75 21.04 -17.75 8.45
N SER A 76 21.35 -17.24 9.65
CA SER A 76 22.71 -17.23 10.18
C SER A 76 23.29 -18.62 10.47
N LEU A 77 22.43 -19.62 10.65
CA LEU A 77 22.84 -21.01 10.78
C LEU A 77 23.11 -21.65 9.42
N LYS A 78 22.42 -21.18 8.37
CA LYS A 78 22.56 -21.66 7.00
C LYS A 78 23.79 -21.06 6.33
N TYR A 79 23.92 -19.73 6.32
CA TYR A 79 24.94 -19.01 5.57
C TYR A 79 26.20 -18.76 6.42
N LYS A 80 27.37 -19.03 5.83
CA LYS A 80 28.65 -18.88 6.53
C LYS A 80 29.14 -17.43 6.58
N ASN A 81 28.92 -16.68 5.50
CA ASN A 81 29.41 -15.31 5.38
C ASN A 81 28.31 -14.35 5.80
N ILE A 82 28.52 -13.64 6.90
CA ILE A 82 27.55 -12.73 7.49
C ILE A 82 28.24 -11.39 7.70
N SER A 83 27.62 -10.27 7.34
CA SER A 83 28.15 -8.96 7.67
C SER A 83 27.04 -7.93 7.87
N SER A 84 27.30 -6.94 8.72
CA SER A 84 26.38 -5.85 8.97
C SER A 84 26.35 -4.88 7.79
N SER A 85 25.18 -4.37 7.43
CA SER A 85 24.98 -3.41 6.36
C SER A 85 25.87 -2.17 6.48
N TRP A 86 25.98 -1.59 7.68
CA TRP A 86 26.78 -0.38 7.93
C TRP A 86 28.28 -0.59 7.72
N ARG A 87 28.85 -1.75 8.06
CA ARG A 87 30.27 -2.05 7.82
C ARG A 87 30.54 -2.22 6.33
N LEU A 88 29.64 -2.88 5.60
CA LEU A 88 29.76 -3.02 4.16
C LEU A 88 29.64 -1.66 3.45
N ASP A 89 28.85 -0.74 3.99
CA ASP A 89 28.73 0.62 3.48
C ASP A 89 30.03 1.43 3.58
N LEU A 90 30.89 1.14 4.57
CA LEU A 90 32.21 1.76 4.70
C LEU A 90 33.25 1.20 3.72
N LEU A 91 33.05 -0.02 3.23
CA LEU A 91 33.97 -0.61 2.26
C LEU A 91 33.85 0.05 0.88
N ASP A 92 35.00 0.17 0.24
CA ASP A 92 35.17 0.52 -1.16
C ASP A 92 34.99 -0.71 -2.06
N ILE A 93 34.66 -0.48 -3.34
CA ILE A 93 34.31 -1.55 -4.31
C ILE A 93 35.45 -2.57 -4.44
N THR A 94 36.69 -2.11 -4.39
CA THR A 94 37.90 -2.95 -4.42
C THR A 94 37.99 -3.88 -3.22
N SER A 95 37.72 -3.38 -2.01
CA SER A 95 37.69 -4.20 -0.80
C SER A 95 36.54 -5.21 -0.80
N ILE A 96 35.38 -4.85 -1.35
CA ILE A 96 34.27 -5.80 -1.54
C ILE A 96 34.65 -6.90 -2.53
N ARG A 97 35.37 -6.59 -3.63
CA ARG A 97 35.88 -7.61 -4.55
C ARG A 97 36.88 -8.56 -3.89
N ARG A 98 37.76 -8.04 -3.04
CA ARG A 98 38.69 -8.85 -2.23
C ARG A 98 37.92 -9.82 -1.32
N LEU A 99 36.89 -9.33 -0.63
CA LEU A 99 35.98 -10.18 0.15
C LEU A 99 35.33 -11.27 -0.70
N CYS A 100 34.88 -10.95 -1.91
CA CYS A 100 34.31 -11.94 -2.83
C CYS A 100 35.29 -13.07 -3.20
N ASN A 101 36.58 -12.75 -3.26
CA ASN A 101 37.67 -13.69 -3.57
C ASN A 101 38.17 -14.47 -2.35
N GLY A 102 37.61 -14.22 -1.16
CA GLY A 102 37.99 -14.90 0.08
C GLY A 102 39.15 -14.25 0.84
N GLU A 103 39.50 -13.01 0.51
CA GLU A 103 40.42 -12.20 1.30
C GLU A 103 39.65 -11.43 2.40
N ASP A 104 40.32 -11.10 3.50
CA ASP A 104 39.74 -10.35 4.62
C ASP A 104 40.12 -8.86 4.55
N PRO A 105 39.30 -7.99 3.93
CA PRO A 105 39.58 -6.56 3.93
C PRO A 105 39.52 -6.01 5.36
N GLN A 106 40.34 -4.99 5.62
CA GLN A 106 40.41 -4.32 6.92
C GLN A 106 39.88 -2.90 6.77
N LEU A 107 39.01 -2.50 7.69
CA LEU A 107 38.56 -1.13 7.85
C LEU A 107 39.50 -0.39 8.81
N ASP A 108 39.64 0.92 8.60
CA ASP A 108 40.40 1.76 9.52
C ASP A 108 39.76 1.77 10.92
N LYS A 109 40.60 1.65 11.96
CA LYS A 109 40.16 1.66 13.36
C LYS A 109 39.56 2.99 13.82
N SER A 110 39.73 4.05 13.03
CA SER A 110 39.10 5.36 13.26
C SER A 110 37.62 5.40 12.87
N ASN A 111 37.11 4.35 12.21
CA ASN A 111 35.70 4.27 11.85
C ASN A 111 34.83 4.10 13.11
N ASN A 112 33.89 5.02 13.27
CA ASN A 112 32.95 4.99 14.38
C ASN A 112 31.73 4.13 14.06
N PHE A 113 31.09 3.62 15.11
CA PHE A 113 29.77 3.02 14.99
C PHE A 113 28.75 4.00 14.38
N PRO A 114 27.71 3.50 13.68
CA PRO A 114 26.71 4.36 13.08
C PRO A 114 26.00 5.23 14.13
N SER A 115 25.68 6.47 13.76
CA SER A 115 24.86 7.33 14.61
C SER A 115 23.47 6.72 14.75
N LEU A 116 22.97 6.68 15.98
CA LEU A 116 21.64 6.15 16.30
C LEU A 116 20.66 7.32 16.36
N LYS A 117 19.53 7.23 15.65
CA LYS A 117 18.50 8.28 15.80
C LYS A 117 17.83 8.17 17.17
N PRO A 118 17.53 9.29 17.83
CA PRO A 118 16.96 9.28 19.18
C PRO A 118 15.64 8.50 19.29
N LEU A 119 14.68 8.72 18.40
CA LEU A 119 13.37 8.08 18.48
C LEU A 119 13.45 6.57 18.21
N SER A 120 14.20 6.16 17.18
CA SER A 120 14.41 4.74 16.88
C SER A 120 15.10 4.04 18.05
N SER A 121 16.06 4.71 18.70
CA SER A 121 16.75 4.20 19.89
C SER A 121 15.82 3.97 21.06
N LEU A 122 14.95 4.94 21.37
CA LEU A 122 13.97 4.81 22.46
C LEU A 122 13.00 3.65 22.20
N LEU A 123 12.51 3.52 20.96
CA LEU A 123 11.60 2.44 20.58
C LEU A 123 12.30 1.07 20.63
N THR A 124 13.54 0.97 20.15
CA THR A 124 14.35 -0.25 20.29
C THR A 124 14.55 -0.63 21.75
N LEU A 125 14.81 0.33 22.65
CA LEU A 125 14.93 0.04 24.08
C LEU A 125 13.61 -0.46 24.69
N ALA A 126 12.48 0.12 24.28
CA ALA A 126 11.16 -0.34 24.73
C ALA A 126 10.87 -1.76 24.23
N ILE A 127 11.23 -2.07 22.99
CA ILE A 127 11.12 -3.41 22.41
C ILE A 127 12.04 -4.39 23.15
N ALA A 128 13.30 -4.01 23.39
CA ALA A 128 14.25 -4.85 24.11
C ALA A 128 13.80 -5.20 25.54
N LYS A 129 13.09 -4.28 26.22
CA LYS A 129 12.50 -4.57 27.54
C LYS A 129 11.35 -5.58 27.45
N LYS A 130 10.61 -5.59 26.35
CA LYS A 130 9.49 -6.51 26.15
C LYS A 130 9.96 -7.87 25.63
N GLU A 131 10.84 -7.86 24.64
CA GLU A 131 11.39 -9.03 23.93
C GLU A 131 12.93 -8.93 23.88
N PRO A 132 13.64 -9.32 24.95
CA PRO A 132 15.11 -9.21 25.01
C PRO A 132 15.81 -10.10 23.98
N ARG A 133 15.15 -11.18 23.53
CA ARG A 133 15.66 -12.13 22.54
C ARG A 133 16.11 -11.46 21.24
N ILE A 134 15.46 -10.36 20.84
CA ILE A 134 15.82 -9.61 19.63
C ILE A 134 17.25 -9.10 19.73
N ILE A 135 17.63 -8.55 20.89
CA ILE A 135 18.97 -8.02 21.14
C ILE A 135 19.97 -9.17 21.23
N ASP A 136 19.60 -10.27 21.88
CA ASP A 136 20.46 -11.46 21.98
C ASP A 136 20.78 -12.02 20.59
N ILE A 137 19.79 -12.11 19.70
CA ILE A 137 20.00 -12.54 18.31
C ILE A 137 20.93 -11.56 17.59
N TYR A 138 20.69 -10.26 17.69
CA TYR A 138 21.55 -9.26 17.06
C TYR A 138 23.02 -9.37 17.52
N LEU A 139 23.27 -9.46 18.83
CA LEU A 139 24.62 -9.60 19.37
C LEU A 139 25.27 -10.92 18.93
N ASN A 140 24.50 -12.01 18.86
CA ASN A 140 25.00 -13.28 18.32
C ASN A 140 25.35 -13.19 16.83
N LEU A 141 24.61 -12.41 16.04
CA LEU A 141 24.95 -12.15 14.64
C LEU A 141 26.25 -11.35 14.52
N GLU A 142 26.44 -10.33 15.36
CA GLU A 142 27.67 -9.55 15.44
C GLU A 142 28.88 -10.45 15.71
N LEU A 143 28.79 -11.36 16.67
CA LEU A 143 29.86 -12.32 17.00
C LEU A 143 30.20 -13.29 15.86
N LYS A 144 29.22 -13.66 15.03
CA LYS A 144 29.43 -14.55 13.87
C LYS A 144 29.88 -13.81 12.62
N SER A 145 29.76 -12.49 12.59
CA SER A 145 29.92 -11.71 11.37
C SER A 145 31.38 -11.37 11.05
N CYS A 146 31.66 -11.11 9.77
CA CYS A 146 32.92 -10.53 9.32
C CYS A 146 32.99 -9.06 9.77
N LEU A 147 33.85 -8.79 10.75
CA LEU A 147 34.01 -7.46 11.37
C LEU A 147 35.03 -6.55 10.66
N PHE A 148 35.79 -7.08 9.70
CA PHE A 148 36.80 -6.35 8.93
C PHE A 148 37.83 -5.62 9.81
N GLY A 149 38.28 -6.26 10.89
CA GLY A 149 39.27 -5.68 11.81
C GLY A 149 38.71 -4.75 12.89
N LEU A 150 37.40 -4.47 12.87
CA LEU A 150 36.71 -3.71 13.91
C LEU A 150 36.24 -4.60 15.06
N GLU A 151 35.86 -3.96 16.16
CA GLU A 151 35.24 -4.65 17.30
C GLU A 151 33.75 -4.92 17.05
N ALA A 152 33.24 -5.97 17.70
CA ALA A 152 31.80 -6.24 17.74
C ALA A 152 31.08 -5.16 18.56
N ASP A 153 29.82 -4.88 18.23
CA ASP A 153 29.00 -3.85 18.90
C ASP A 153 28.50 -4.31 20.29
N SER A 154 29.43 -4.60 21.19
CA SER A 154 29.16 -5.13 22.54
C SER A 154 28.44 -4.11 23.43
N ASN A 155 28.59 -2.82 23.13
CA ASN A 155 28.01 -1.71 23.88
C ASN A 155 26.72 -1.17 23.24
N TYR A 156 26.06 -1.95 22.37
CA TYR A 156 24.87 -1.53 21.64
C TYR A 156 23.78 -0.95 22.56
N ILE A 157 23.47 -1.62 23.68
CA ILE A 157 22.45 -1.15 24.64
C ILE A 157 22.86 0.19 25.27
N GLN A 158 24.13 0.36 25.63
CA GLN A 158 24.61 1.59 26.23
C GLN A 158 24.53 2.76 25.24
N ARG A 159 24.89 2.51 23.97
CA ARG A 159 24.75 3.50 22.90
C ARG A 159 23.29 3.90 22.68
N LEU A 160 22.36 2.94 22.69
CA LEU A 160 20.92 3.22 22.60
C LEU A 160 20.44 4.10 23.76
N ILE A 161 20.91 3.84 24.98
CA ILE A 161 20.54 4.66 26.15
C ILE A 161 21.04 6.09 25.98
N GLN A 162 22.29 6.26 25.56
CA GLN A 162 22.90 7.57 25.35
C GLN A 162 22.24 8.38 24.23
N SER A 163 21.75 7.72 23.17
CA SER A 163 21.03 8.40 22.08
C SER A 163 19.56 8.69 22.41
N SER A 164 18.96 8.01 23.39
CA SER A 164 17.53 8.11 23.74
C SER A 164 17.16 9.28 24.67
N LEU A 165 17.92 10.38 24.66
CA LEU A 165 17.60 11.56 25.47
C LEU A 165 16.25 12.15 25.08
N THR A 166 15.38 12.39 26.06
CA THR A 166 13.99 12.82 25.84
C THR A 166 13.87 14.03 24.92
N ASP A 167 14.69 15.06 25.11
CA ASP A 167 14.62 16.28 24.30
C ASP A 167 15.00 16.01 22.83
N LEU A 168 16.00 15.14 22.59
CA LEU A 168 16.40 14.74 21.25
C LEU A 168 15.33 13.85 20.58
N VAL A 169 14.68 12.99 21.37
CA VAL A 169 13.56 12.15 20.90
C VAL A 169 12.38 13.03 20.47
N LEU A 170 12.02 14.04 21.27
CA LEU A 170 10.94 14.95 20.94
C LEU A 170 11.25 15.76 19.67
N MET A 171 12.49 16.20 19.51
CA MET A 171 12.95 16.89 18.30
C MET A 171 12.87 15.99 17.06
N ASP A 172 13.41 14.76 17.14
CA ASP A 172 13.36 13.76 16.06
C ASP A 172 11.91 13.33 15.72
N TRP A 173 11.03 13.24 16.72
CA TRP A 173 9.60 13.01 16.51
C TRP A 173 8.95 14.17 15.75
N TRP A 174 9.25 15.41 16.15
CA TRP A 174 8.68 16.61 15.53
C TRP A 174 9.17 16.81 14.09
N GLU A 175 10.47 16.67 13.85
CA GLU A 175 11.09 16.86 12.52
C GLU A 175 10.49 15.92 11.46
N VAL A 176 10.27 14.66 11.81
CA VAL A 176 9.78 13.67 10.85
C VAL A 176 8.25 13.77 10.63
N ASN A 177 7.53 14.39 11.54
CA ASN A 177 6.08 14.54 11.43
C ASN A 177 5.64 15.79 10.66
N LEU A 178 6.52 16.78 10.47
CA LEU A 178 6.26 17.99 9.68
C LEU A 178 5.69 17.69 8.28
N ASP A 179 6.18 16.63 7.63
CA ASP A 179 5.79 16.29 6.25
C ASP A 179 4.67 15.22 6.18
N ARG A 180 4.41 14.48 7.28
CA ARG A 180 3.56 13.28 7.28
C ARG A 180 2.23 13.48 7.98
N GLU A 181 2.18 14.29 9.02
CA GLU A 181 0.94 14.58 9.74
C GLU A 181 0.36 15.87 9.17
N ALA A 182 -0.68 15.72 8.34
CA ALA A 182 -1.49 16.85 7.91
C ALA A 182 -1.90 17.65 9.15
N SER A 183 -1.80 18.97 9.06
CA SER A 183 -2.15 19.82 10.20
C SER A 183 -3.57 19.49 10.65
N PHE A 184 -3.87 19.68 11.94
CA PHE A 184 -5.22 19.42 12.45
C PHE A 184 -6.29 20.14 11.62
N GLU A 185 -5.96 21.31 11.07
CA GLU A 185 -6.81 22.10 10.18
C GLU A 185 -7.01 21.44 8.81
N GLU A 186 -5.95 20.89 8.20
CA GLU A 186 -6.03 20.13 6.95
C GLU A 186 -6.86 18.85 7.10
N VAL A 187 -6.66 18.11 8.19
CA VAL A 187 -7.47 16.92 8.51
C VAL A 187 -8.93 17.30 8.71
N ARG A 188 -9.20 18.39 9.41
CA ARG A 188 -10.57 18.87 9.61
C ARG A 188 -11.22 19.29 8.29
N ASN A 189 -10.50 19.99 7.43
CA ASN A 189 -11.00 20.45 6.13
C ASN A 189 -11.28 19.27 5.18
N SER A 190 -10.38 18.29 5.11
CA SER A 190 -10.58 17.07 4.30
C SER A 190 -11.74 16.21 4.80
N VAL A 191 -11.92 16.08 6.12
CA VAL A 191 -13.11 15.40 6.70
C VAL A 191 -14.40 16.15 6.36
N ASN A 192 -14.41 17.49 6.42
CA ASN A 192 -15.56 18.29 6.03
C ASN A 192 -15.90 18.14 4.54
N GLN A 193 -14.88 18.12 3.66
CA GLN A 193 -15.05 17.88 2.23
C GLN A 193 -15.62 16.48 1.96
N LEU A 194 -15.13 15.45 2.65
CA LEU A 194 -15.69 14.09 2.54
C LEU A 194 -17.15 14.03 3.00
N ALA A 195 -17.49 14.71 4.10
CA ALA A 195 -18.87 14.78 4.56
C ALA A 195 -19.77 15.49 3.55
N GLN A 196 -19.28 16.55 2.89
CA GLN A 196 -20.00 17.25 1.84
C GLN A 196 -20.21 16.35 0.61
N ILE A 197 -19.16 15.68 0.12
CA ILE A 197 -19.24 14.74 -1.00
C ILE A 197 -20.25 13.62 -0.69
N GLN A 198 -20.26 13.11 0.54
CA GLN A 198 -21.21 12.08 0.94
C GLN A 198 -22.65 12.60 0.91
N ASN A 199 -22.89 13.81 1.41
CA ASN A 199 -24.21 14.43 1.36
C ASN A 199 -24.68 14.67 -0.09
N ASP A 200 -23.79 15.15 -0.95
CA ASP A 200 -24.08 15.39 -2.37
C ASP A 200 -24.41 14.08 -3.09
N TYR A 201 -23.67 13.00 -2.81
CA TYR A 201 -23.94 11.67 -3.34
C TYR A 201 -25.32 11.14 -2.89
N GLU A 202 -25.67 11.29 -1.62
CA GLU A 202 -26.97 10.89 -1.10
C GLU A 202 -28.13 11.69 -1.72
N SER A 203 -27.92 12.99 -1.96
CA SER A 203 -28.90 13.82 -2.66
C SER A 203 -29.10 13.35 -4.11
N LEU A 204 -27.99 13.13 -4.84
CA LEU A 204 -28.03 12.67 -6.22
C LEU A 204 -28.72 11.31 -6.36
N MET A 205 -28.51 10.41 -5.40
CA MET A 205 -29.19 9.11 -5.36
C MET A 205 -30.71 9.26 -5.22
N LYS A 206 -31.18 10.16 -4.34
CA LYS A 206 -32.62 10.44 -4.17
C LYS A 206 -33.24 11.01 -5.45
N ASP A 207 -32.55 11.93 -6.12
CA ASP A 207 -33.05 12.53 -7.36
C ASP A 207 -33.07 11.52 -8.51
N ASN A 208 -32.08 10.62 -8.57
CA ASN A 208 -32.06 9.54 -9.56
C ASN A 208 -33.24 8.56 -9.36
N GLU A 209 -33.57 8.22 -8.11
CA GLU A 209 -34.77 7.44 -7.79
C GLU A 209 -36.07 8.15 -8.20
N ARG A 210 -36.18 9.46 -7.94
CA ARG A 210 -37.31 10.28 -8.38
C ARG A 210 -37.46 10.28 -9.90
N LEU A 211 -36.36 10.49 -10.63
CA LEU A 211 -36.34 10.48 -12.10
C LEU A 211 -36.75 9.12 -12.66
N LYS A 212 -36.28 8.01 -12.08
CA LYS A 212 -36.71 6.66 -12.47
C LYS A 212 -38.22 6.46 -12.27
N ASN A 213 -38.77 6.97 -11.18
CA ASN A 213 -40.22 6.89 -10.93
C ASN A 213 -41.03 7.73 -11.92
N LEU A 214 -40.56 8.94 -12.26
CA LEU A 214 -41.18 9.78 -13.29
C LEU A 214 -41.13 9.12 -14.67
N LEU A 215 -39.99 8.55 -15.05
CA LEU A 215 -39.83 7.82 -16.31
C LEU A 215 -40.81 6.64 -16.40
N ARG A 216 -40.99 5.88 -15.31
CA ARG A 216 -41.98 4.79 -15.24
C ARG A 216 -43.40 5.30 -15.46
N LYS A 217 -43.77 6.42 -14.80
CA LYS A 217 -45.10 7.06 -14.96
C LYS A 217 -45.32 7.58 -16.38
N GLN A 218 -44.28 8.14 -17.01
CA GLN A 218 -44.39 8.63 -18.39
C GLN A 218 -44.54 7.48 -19.38
N LYS A 219 -43.78 6.38 -19.21
CA LYS A 219 -43.93 5.17 -20.02
C LYS A 219 -45.32 4.56 -19.89
N SER A 220 -45.89 4.50 -18.68
CA SER A 220 -47.26 3.97 -18.50
C SER A 220 -48.31 4.87 -19.15
N LYS A 221 -48.17 6.21 -19.05
CA LYS A 221 -49.07 7.15 -19.74
C LYS A 221 -48.98 7.03 -21.26
N ASN A 222 -47.79 6.94 -21.81
CA ASN A 222 -47.60 6.75 -23.26
C ASN A 222 -48.18 5.41 -23.75
N ALA A 223 -48.06 4.34 -22.96
CA ALA A 223 -48.68 3.06 -23.29
C ALA A 223 -50.21 3.17 -23.34
N LEU A 224 -50.84 3.82 -22.35
CA LEU A 224 -52.28 4.07 -22.33
C LEU A 224 -52.75 4.89 -23.54
N LEU A 225 -52.03 5.97 -23.88
CA LEU A 225 -52.34 6.79 -25.06
C LEU A 225 -52.21 5.98 -26.37
N LEU A 226 -51.20 5.12 -26.48
CA LEU A 226 -51.04 4.25 -27.64
C LEU A 226 -52.20 3.26 -27.78
N ASP A 227 -52.68 2.72 -26.66
CA ASP A 227 -53.82 1.80 -26.67
C ASP A 227 -55.14 2.53 -26.97
N GLU A 228 -55.34 3.75 -26.47
CA GLU A 228 -56.47 4.60 -26.83
C GLU A 228 -56.46 4.96 -28.32
N ILE A 229 -55.30 5.29 -28.90
CA ILE A 229 -55.15 5.52 -30.34
C ILE A 229 -55.50 4.26 -31.14
N LYS A 230 -55.09 3.07 -30.68
CA LYS A 230 -55.46 1.81 -31.34
C LYS A 230 -56.96 1.57 -31.29
N GLU A 231 -57.61 1.80 -30.15
CA GLU A 231 -59.06 1.64 -30.00
C GLU A 231 -59.84 2.64 -30.86
N LEU A 232 -59.43 3.92 -30.91
CA LEU A 232 -60.01 4.93 -31.78
C LEU A 232 -59.87 4.58 -33.27
N ARG A 233 -58.72 4.02 -33.68
CA ARG A 233 -58.54 3.51 -35.05
C ARG A 233 -59.46 2.34 -35.34
N LYS A 234 -59.63 1.39 -34.42
CA LYS A 234 -60.57 0.25 -34.59
C LYS A 234 -62.02 0.71 -34.65
N SER A 235 -62.43 1.66 -33.81
CA SER A 235 -63.80 2.21 -33.85
C SER A 235 -64.08 3.01 -35.12
N SER A 236 -63.10 3.76 -35.62
CA SER A 236 -63.20 4.45 -36.92
C SER A 236 -63.27 3.46 -38.10
N THR A 237 -62.53 2.35 -38.03
CA THR A 237 -62.57 1.29 -39.07
C THR A 237 -63.91 0.52 -39.03
N ASN A 238 -64.53 0.37 -37.86
CA ASN A 238 -65.84 -0.28 -37.70
C ASN A 238 -67.03 0.62 -38.07
N GLN A 239 -66.84 1.94 -38.21
CA GLN A 239 -67.87 2.88 -38.70
C GLN A 239 -67.83 3.09 -40.22
N SER A 240 -66.73 2.74 -40.90
CA SER A 240 -66.60 2.87 -42.36
C SER A 240 -66.64 1.51 -43.06
N LEU A 241 -67.84 0.92 -43.10
CA LEU A 241 -68.25 0.06 -44.21
C LEU A 241 -69.56 0.58 -44.82
N SER A 242 -69.54 1.83 -45.26
CA SER A 242 -70.40 2.32 -46.35
C SER A 242 -69.84 3.63 -46.86
N ASN A 243 -68.76 3.54 -47.63
CA ASN A 243 -68.56 4.26 -48.89
C ASN A 243 -67.08 4.20 -49.27
N LYS A 244 -66.85 3.47 -50.36
CA LYS A 244 -65.69 3.62 -51.24
C LYS A 244 -65.45 5.11 -51.50
N LEU A 245 -64.25 5.58 -51.30
CA LEU A 245 -63.66 6.68 -52.06
C LEU A 245 -62.14 6.55 -51.99
N ASP A 246 -61.58 6.16 -53.14
CA ASP A 246 -60.17 6.26 -53.47
C ASP A 246 -59.76 7.73 -53.41
N ILE A 247 -58.77 8.05 -52.56
CA ILE A 247 -58.00 9.30 -52.67
C ILE A 247 -56.53 8.98 -52.37
N GLU A 248 -55.80 8.84 -53.48
CA GLU A 248 -54.40 9.19 -53.77
C GLU A 248 -53.40 9.27 -52.61
N GLU A 249 -52.48 8.32 -52.64
CA GLU A 249 -51.18 8.35 -51.98
C GLU A 249 -50.36 9.57 -52.47
N HIS A 250 -50.19 10.57 -51.61
CA HIS A 250 -49.11 11.53 -51.75
C HIS A 250 -48.08 11.32 -50.64
N ASN A 251 -47.00 10.67 -51.05
CA ASN A 251 -45.72 10.60 -50.38
C ASN A 251 -45.24 12.00 -49.97
N LEU A 252 -45.03 12.21 -48.67
CA LEU A 252 -44.19 13.29 -48.15
C LEU A 252 -43.09 12.67 -47.29
N GLY A 253 -41.99 12.39 -48.00
CA GLY A 253 -40.58 12.44 -47.58
C GLY A 253 -40.25 12.17 -46.12
N TRP A 254 -39.83 10.95 -45.84
CA TRP A 254 -38.81 10.69 -44.82
C TRP A 254 -37.55 10.29 -45.59
N ASP A 255 -36.79 11.29 -46.03
CA ASP A 255 -35.46 11.06 -46.55
C ASP A 255 -34.53 10.67 -45.39
N ASN A 256 -33.96 9.49 -45.55
CA ASN A 256 -32.76 9.06 -44.87
C ASN A 256 -31.62 10.04 -45.17
N ASP A 257 -30.80 10.35 -44.16
CA ASP A 257 -29.38 10.50 -44.41
C ASP A 257 -28.59 9.77 -43.32
N GLU A 258 -28.15 8.60 -43.74
CA GLU A 258 -27.14 7.76 -43.11
C GLU A 258 -25.81 8.14 -43.78
N ARG A 259 -24.85 8.69 -43.03
CA ARG A 259 -23.43 8.76 -43.41
C ARG A 259 -22.53 8.64 -42.17
N THR A 260 -22.10 7.40 -41.89
CA THR A 260 -20.69 6.91 -41.85
C THR A 260 -19.61 7.91 -41.36
N SER A 261 -18.62 7.63 -40.51
CA SER A 261 -17.92 6.45 -39.98
C SER A 261 -17.14 6.91 -38.72
N GLN A 262 -16.86 6.11 -37.69
CA GLN A 262 -15.68 5.24 -37.65
C GLN A 262 -15.79 4.20 -36.52
N GLU A 263 -15.57 2.95 -36.89
CA GLU A 263 -15.25 1.83 -35.99
C GLU A 263 -13.91 2.06 -35.26
N SER A 264 -13.84 1.65 -34.00
CA SER A 264 -12.87 0.60 -33.61
C SER A 264 -13.19 0.00 -32.23
N GLY A 265 -13.55 -1.28 -32.26
CA GLY A 265 -13.25 -2.34 -31.29
C GLY A 265 -13.35 -2.08 -29.78
N ILE A 266 -14.22 -2.84 -29.10
CA ILE A 266 -13.84 -4.15 -28.51
C ILE A 266 -15.07 -4.74 -27.82
N ASP A 267 -15.37 -5.98 -28.22
CA ASP A 267 -16.37 -6.89 -27.69
C ASP A 267 -15.86 -7.55 -26.39
N VAL A 268 -16.55 -7.38 -25.25
CA VAL A 268 -16.44 -8.30 -24.10
C VAL A 268 -17.80 -8.48 -23.42
N ARG A 269 -18.53 -9.47 -23.93
CA ARG A 269 -19.27 -10.52 -23.21
C ARG A 269 -19.80 -10.22 -21.80
N GLN A 270 -21.13 -10.31 -21.73
CA GLN A 270 -21.90 -10.71 -20.56
C GLN A 270 -21.35 -11.99 -19.89
N SER A 271 -20.90 -11.86 -18.65
CA SER A 271 -21.11 -12.85 -17.57
C SER A 271 -20.62 -12.24 -16.26
N SER A 272 -21.48 -12.25 -15.23
CA SER A 272 -21.19 -12.05 -13.77
C SER A 272 -22.18 -11.13 -13.02
N ARG A 273 -23.37 -10.83 -13.55
CA ARG A 273 -24.33 -9.90 -12.90
C ARG A 273 -25.30 -10.51 -11.88
N GLN A 274 -25.01 -11.68 -11.30
CA GLN A 274 -25.93 -12.32 -10.34
C GLN A 274 -25.37 -12.64 -8.95
N LEU A 275 -24.15 -12.22 -8.61
CA LEU A 275 -23.56 -12.48 -7.27
C LEU A 275 -23.25 -11.23 -6.41
N GLU A 276 -23.40 -10.01 -6.92
CA GLU A 276 -23.02 -8.80 -6.16
C GLU A 276 -24.15 -8.12 -5.37
N THR A 277 -25.41 -8.47 -5.61
CA THR A 277 -26.55 -7.76 -4.97
C THR A 277 -26.83 -8.19 -3.54
N LYS A 278 -26.31 -9.34 -3.06
CA LYS A 278 -26.53 -9.79 -1.66
C LYS A 278 -25.43 -9.36 -0.68
N ASN A 279 -24.27 -8.91 -1.16
CA ASN A 279 -23.14 -8.49 -0.32
C ASN A 279 -22.98 -6.96 -0.17
N SER A 280 -23.69 -6.16 -0.98
CA SER A 280 -23.62 -4.70 -0.91
C SER A 280 -24.31 -4.14 0.34
N ASP A 281 -25.42 -4.72 0.78
CA ASP A 281 -26.18 -4.21 1.94
C ASP A 281 -25.44 -4.43 3.27
N LYS A 282 -24.74 -5.55 3.44
CA LYS A 282 -23.92 -5.80 4.65
C LYS A 282 -22.69 -4.89 4.71
N LYS A 283 -22.02 -4.66 3.59
CA LYS A 283 -20.92 -3.68 3.52
C LYS A 283 -21.42 -2.27 3.80
N ARG A 284 -22.56 -1.87 3.23
CA ARG A 284 -23.16 -0.55 3.44
C ARG A 284 -23.55 -0.31 4.90
N GLN A 285 -24.12 -1.31 5.58
CA GLN A 285 -24.43 -1.23 7.01
C GLN A 285 -23.17 -1.11 7.88
N PHE A 286 -22.08 -1.80 7.51
CA PHE A 286 -20.81 -1.70 8.22
C PHE A 286 -20.19 -0.30 8.13
N TYR A 287 -20.15 0.30 6.94
CA TYR A 287 -19.63 1.67 6.75
C TYR A 287 -20.44 2.72 7.51
N ILE A 288 -21.78 2.61 7.48
CA ILE A 288 -22.67 3.51 8.23
C ILE A 288 -22.43 3.39 9.74
N MET A 289 -22.26 2.16 10.25
CA MET A 289 -21.99 1.92 11.67
C MET A 289 -20.64 2.49 12.11
N VAL A 290 -19.59 2.35 11.28
CA VAL A 290 -18.25 2.89 11.57
C VAL A 290 -18.26 4.42 11.57
N LEU A 291 -18.91 5.05 10.58
CA LEU A 291 -19.05 6.51 10.50
C LEU A 291 -19.83 7.08 11.69
N GLN A 292 -20.93 6.44 12.09
CA GLN A 292 -21.69 6.88 13.27
C GLN A 292 -20.89 6.74 14.57
N LYS A 293 -20.03 5.72 14.69
CA LYS A 293 -19.18 5.52 15.87
C LYS A 293 -18.07 6.56 15.94
N LEU A 294 -17.48 6.94 14.80
CA LEU A 294 -16.50 8.02 14.69
C LEU A 294 -17.13 9.39 15.00
N LEU A 295 -18.31 9.70 14.46
CA LEU A 295 -19.04 10.93 14.76
C LEU A 295 -19.41 11.07 16.24
N ARG A 296 -19.76 9.96 16.92
CA ARG A 296 -20.02 9.95 18.38
C ARG A 296 -18.76 10.15 19.22
N LEU A 297 -17.60 9.71 18.74
CA LEU A 297 -16.31 9.92 19.42
C LEU A 297 -15.83 11.37 19.27
N VAL A 298 -16.08 11.99 18.11
CA VAL A 298 -15.77 13.40 17.84
C VAL A 298 -16.64 14.33 18.70
N SER A 299 -17.92 14.01 18.87
CA SER A 299 -18.84 14.82 19.70
C SER A 299 -18.60 14.68 21.21
N ARG A 300 -18.04 13.55 21.68
CA ARG A 300 -17.67 13.36 23.10
C ARG A 300 -16.35 14.04 23.51
N LYS A 301 -15.54 14.49 22.57
CA LYS A 301 -14.32 15.28 22.83
C LYS A 301 -14.55 16.80 22.79
N ALA A 302 -15.77 17.23 22.48
CA ALA A 302 -16.17 18.63 22.39
C ALA A 302 -17.03 19.10 23.59
N GLN A 303 -17.13 18.29 24.65
CA GLN A 303 -17.67 18.63 25.96
C GLN A 303 -16.55 18.49 27.00
#